data_AF-A0A6P1WB17-F1
#
_entry.id   AF-A0A6P1WB17-F1
#
_cell.length_a   1.000
_cell.length_b   1.000
_cell.length_c   1.000
_cell.angle_alpha   90.00
_cell.angle_beta   90.00
_cell.angle_gamma   90.00
#
_symmetry.space_group_name_H-M   'P 1'
#
loop_
_entity.id
_entity.type
_entity.pdbx_description
1 polymer ?
#
loop_
_entity_poly.entity_id
_entity_poly.type
_entity_poly.pdbx_seq_one_letter_code
_entity_poly.pdbx_strand_id
1 'polypeptide(L)'
;MNKKDQVVALLRSIETGEAGPVSVINPNQYIQHNLGAADGLAGFGALLQQLPKGSAKVNTVRAFGDGEYVFTHTDYNFFGPKIGFDVFRFENGQIVEHWDNLQEKPTTANPSGHTMLDGPTQAADADKTETNKALVKSFVDDILVNGRMEKLTGYFNGDSYSQHNPQIGDGLSGLGAALEAMAKKGITMKYDKIHKVLGEGNFVLVVSEGTFGGKPTSFYDLFRVESGRIAEHWDTIETIPAKAEWKNNNGKF
;
A
#
# COMPACT_ATOMS: atom_id res chain seq x y z
N MET A 1 2.40 22.51 10.16
CA MET A 1 2.06 21.57 9.07
C MET A 1 1.53 20.30 9.71
N ASN A 2 0.42 19.74 9.25
CA ASN A 2 -0.09 18.48 9.83
C ASN A 2 0.80 17.30 9.37
N LYS A 3 0.68 16.12 10.01
CA LYS A 3 1.54 14.95 9.69
C LYS A 3 1.42 14.50 8.22
N LYS A 4 0.23 14.58 7.63
CA LYS A 4 -0.01 14.20 6.22
C LYS A 4 0.73 15.13 5.27
N ASP A 5 0.60 16.44 5.48
CA ASP A 5 1.33 17.44 4.71
C ASP A 5 2.85 17.28 4.84
N GLN A 6 3.35 16.93 6.05
CA GLN A 6 4.76 16.66 6.27
C GLN A 6 5.25 15.45 5.47
N VAL A 7 4.48 14.35 5.45
CA VAL A 7 4.82 13.17 4.65
C VAL A 7 4.76 13.47 3.15
N VAL A 8 3.73 14.16 2.67
CA VAL A 8 3.63 14.56 1.25
C VAL A 8 4.82 15.44 0.85
N ALA A 9 5.21 16.39 1.69
CA ALA A 9 6.39 17.22 1.46
C ALA A 9 7.69 16.40 1.47
N LEU A 10 7.83 15.42 2.38
CA LEU A 10 8.97 14.52 2.43
C LEU A 10 9.08 13.67 1.17
N LEU A 11 7.99 13.04 0.73
CA LEU A 11 7.98 12.23 -0.49
C LEU A 11 8.30 13.11 -1.70
N ARG A 12 7.70 14.30 -1.79
CA ARG A 12 7.99 15.27 -2.86
C ARG A 12 9.46 15.69 -2.89
N SER A 13 10.14 15.71 -1.74
CA SER A 13 11.55 16.08 -1.64
C SER A 13 12.50 15.11 -2.34
N ILE A 14 12.05 13.87 -2.63
CA ILE A 14 12.80 12.93 -3.47
C ILE A 14 12.92 13.46 -4.90
N GLU A 15 11.87 14.10 -5.44
CA GLU A 15 11.92 14.75 -6.75
C GLU A 15 12.67 16.10 -6.70
N THR A 16 12.40 16.94 -5.70
CA THR A 16 12.93 18.31 -5.68
C THR A 16 14.37 18.40 -5.15
N GLY A 17 14.82 17.41 -4.37
CA GLY A 17 16.11 17.44 -3.67
C GLY A 17 16.15 18.41 -2.49
N GLU A 18 15.00 18.91 -2.03
CA GLU A 18 14.92 19.84 -0.91
C GLU A 18 15.28 19.16 0.42
N ALA A 19 16.22 19.73 1.17
CA ALA A 19 16.63 19.19 2.47
C ALA A 19 15.63 19.52 3.60
N GLY A 20 14.81 20.56 3.43
CA GLY A 20 13.87 21.02 4.46
C GLY A 20 12.90 19.93 4.94
N PRO A 21 12.14 19.28 4.04
CA PRO A 21 11.21 18.21 4.41
C PRO A 21 11.88 17.01 5.10
N VAL A 22 13.15 16.71 4.79
CA VAL A 22 13.91 15.61 5.40
C VAL A 22 14.09 15.80 6.92
N SER A 23 14.07 17.04 7.41
CA SER A 23 14.21 17.35 8.84
C SER A 23 13.10 16.80 9.74
N VAL A 24 11.98 16.35 9.15
CA VAL A 24 10.91 15.67 9.91
C VAL A 24 11.34 14.28 10.38
N ILE A 25 12.35 13.68 9.75
CA ILE A 25 12.87 12.36 10.15
C ILE A 25 13.76 12.52 11.37
N ASN A 26 13.55 11.68 12.39
CA ASN A 26 14.45 11.59 13.53
C ASN A 26 15.74 10.85 13.10
N PRO A 27 16.89 11.52 13.05
CA PRO A 27 18.11 10.91 12.52
C PRO A 27 18.67 9.78 13.39
N ASN A 28 18.27 9.71 14.66
CA ASN A 28 18.83 8.77 15.65
C ASN A 28 17.94 7.54 15.88
N GLN A 29 16.70 7.55 15.38
CA GLN A 29 15.71 6.51 15.65
C GLN A 29 15.01 5.97 14.40
N TYR A 30 15.37 6.46 13.21
CA TYR A 30 14.69 6.06 11.98
C TYR A 30 14.95 4.61 11.60
N ILE A 31 13.90 3.80 11.65
CA ILE A 31 13.89 2.39 11.23
C ILE A 31 13.33 2.29 9.82
N GLN A 32 14.06 1.61 8.93
CA GLN A 32 13.67 1.40 7.53
C GLN A 32 13.30 -0.06 7.26
N HIS A 33 12.10 -0.28 6.69
CA HIS A 33 11.62 -1.61 6.26
C HIS A 33 11.69 -1.84 4.75
N ASN A 34 11.96 -0.82 3.93
CA ASN A 34 12.32 -1.02 2.52
C ASN A 34 13.61 -1.83 2.44
N LEU A 35 13.50 -3.08 1.98
CA LEU A 35 14.60 -4.05 1.94
C LEU A 35 15.71 -3.67 0.95
N GLY A 36 15.45 -2.75 0.02
CA GLY A 36 16.42 -2.15 -0.90
C GLY A 36 17.19 -0.97 -0.31
N ALA A 37 16.78 -0.45 0.85
CA ALA A 37 17.44 0.65 1.55
C ALA A 37 18.19 0.14 2.79
N ALA A 38 19.40 0.67 3.00
CA ALA A 38 20.08 0.48 4.28
C ALA A 38 19.32 1.22 5.39
N ASP A 39 19.52 0.78 6.63
CA ASP A 39 18.80 1.33 7.77
C ASP A 39 19.20 2.77 8.10
N GLY A 40 18.34 3.47 8.83
CA GLY A 40 18.58 4.84 9.26
C GLY A 40 18.46 5.89 8.16
N LEU A 41 18.45 7.16 8.58
CA LEU A 41 18.37 8.30 7.65
C LEU A 41 19.56 8.31 6.67
N ALA A 42 20.74 7.88 7.12
CA ALA A 42 21.92 7.76 6.28
C ALA A 42 21.74 6.72 5.16
N GLY A 43 21.15 5.56 5.47
CA GLY A 43 20.89 4.52 4.49
C GLY A 43 19.85 4.93 3.45
N PHE A 44 18.80 5.62 3.88
CA PHE A 44 17.82 6.24 2.98
C PHE A 44 18.48 7.29 2.07
N GLY A 45 19.29 8.19 2.63
CA GLY A 45 20.02 9.19 1.86
C GLY A 45 20.97 8.59 0.83
N ALA A 46 21.67 7.50 1.18
CA ALA A 46 22.56 6.79 0.27
C ALA A 46 21.82 6.13 -0.90
N LEU A 47 20.60 5.62 -0.68
CA LEU A 47 19.76 5.11 -1.77
C LEU A 47 19.36 6.24 -2.73
N LEU A 48 18.93 7.39 -2.21
CA LEU A 48 18.52 8.53 -3.05
C LEU A 48 19.68 9.09 -3.88
N GLN A 49 20.92 9.05 -3.37
CA GLN A 49 22.11 9.48 -4.12
C GLN A 49 22.42 8.62 -5.36
N GLN A 50 21.84 7.42 -5.47
CA GLN A 50 21.99 6.57 -6.66
C GLN A 50 21.13 7.05 -7.83
N LEU A 51 20.13 7.90 -7.57
CA LEU A 51 19.27 8.45 -8.61
C LEU A 51 20.02 9.54 -9.39
N PRO A 52 19.99 9.52 -10.74
CA PRO A 52 20.46 10.65 -11.52
C PRO A 52 19.73 11.93 -11.11
N LYS A 53 20.47 13.03 -10.99
CA LYS A 53 19.91 14.31 -10.54
C LYS A 53 18.70 14.72 -11.40
N GLY A 54 17.56 14.97 -10.76
CA GLY A 54 16.32 15.40 -11.42
C GLY A 54 15.57 14.31 -12.19
N SER A 55 15.99 13.04 -12.07
CA SER A 55 15.31 11.91 -12.73
C SER A 55 14.05 11.45 -12.00
N ALA A 56 13.99 11.66 -10.68
CA ALA A 56 12.88 11.19 -9.86
C ALA A 56 11.60 12.00 -10.13
N LYS A 57 10.45 11.33 -10.20
CA LYS A 57 9.12 11.94 -10.12
C LYS A 57 8.31 11.37 -8.97
N VAL A 58 7.60 12.24 -8.27
CA VAL A 58 6.76 11.87 -7.14
C VAL A 58 5.44 12.62 -7.18
N ASN A 59 4.34 11.88 -7.22
CA ASN A 59 2.98 12.41 -7.13
C ASN A 59 2.15 11.59 -6.14
N THR A 60 2.06 12.08 -4.90
CA THR A 60 1.24 11.46 -3.86
C THR A 60 -0.24 11.76 -4.12
N VAL A 61 -1.00 10.75 -4.53
CA VAL A 61 -2.41 10.91 -4.92
C VAL A 61 -3.37 10.82 -3.74
N ARG A 62 -3.00 10.07 -2.69
CA ARG A 62 -3.76 9.94 -1.46
C ARG A 62 -2.84 9.99 -0.25
N ALA A 63 -3.30 10.62 0.82
CA ALA A 63 -2.60 10.69 2.10
C ALA A 63 -3.62 10.65 3.24
N PHE A 64 -3.42 9.73 4.18
CA PHE A 64 -4.33 9.46 5.28
C PHE A 64 -3.55 9.29 6.58
N GLY A 65 -4.19 9.56 7.71
CA GLY A 65 -3.60 9.44 9.05
C GLY A 65 -4.43 8.53 9.95
N ASP A 66 -3.75 7.71 10.74
CA ASP A 66 -4.34 6.85 11.77
C ASP A 66 -3.48 6.93 13.04
N GLY A 67 -3.87 7.83 13.95
CA GLY A 67 -3.13 8.12 15.18
C GLY A 67 -1.69 8.57 14.95
N GLU A 68 -0.74 7.67 15.21
CA GLU A 68 0.68 7.91 15.00
C GLU A 68 1.17 7.61 13.59
N TYR A 69 0.34 6.96 12.78
CA TYR A 69 0.68 6.57 11.42
C TYR A 69 0.17 7.58 10.39
N VAL A 70 0.92 7.72 9.31
CA VAL A 70 0.47 8.29 8.05
C VAL A 70 0.74 7.27 6.97
N PHE A 71 -0.23 7.05 6.09
CA PHE A 71 -0.04 6.20 4.93
C PHE A 71 -0.45 6.91 3.65
N THR A 72 0.29 6.65 2.57
CA THR A 72 0.15 7.35 1.29
C THR A 72 0.04 6.36 0.14
N HIS A 73 -0.63 6.80 -0.92
CA HIS A 73 -0.66 6.13 -2.21
C HIS A 73 0.01 7.06 -3.22
N THR A 74 1.09 6.61 -3.83
CA THR A 74 1.99 7.48 -4.59
C THR A 74 2.33 6.91 -5.95
N ASP A 75 2.27 7.79 -6.97
CA ASP A 75 2.80 7.55 -8.31
C ASP A 75 4.26 7.99 -8.36
N TYR A 76 5.15 7.02 -8.59
CA TYR A 76 6.58 7.21 -8.59
C TYR A 76 7.17 6.99 -9.98
N ASN A 77 8.20 7.77 -10.30
CA ASN A 77 9.20 7.38 -11.27
C ASN A 77 10.57 7.55 -10.63
N PHE A 78 11.04 6.50 -9.97
CA PHE A 78 12.42 6.38 -9.50
C PHE A 78 12.83 4.93 -9.74
N PHE A 79 14.00 4.72 -10.36
CA PHE A 79 14.39 3.38 -10.84
C PHE A 79 13.30 2.72 -11.71
N GLY A 80 12.58 3.52 -12.52
CA GLY A 80 11.43 3.11 -13.35
C GLY A 80 10.07 3.54 -12.77
N PRO A 81 8.98 3.39 -13.56
CA PRO A 81 7.64 3.77 -13.15
C PRO A 81 7.07 2.77 -12.13
N LYS A 82 6.59 3.26 -10.99
CA LYS A 82 6.10 2.44 -9.87
C LYS A 82 4.88 3.07 -9.22
N ILE A 83 4.01 2.24 -8.68
CA ILE A 83 2.98 2.62 -7.73
C ILE A 83 3.41 2.13 -6.36
N GLY A 84 3.31 3.00 -5.36
CA GLY A 84 3.74 2.69 -4.01
C GLY A 84 2.67 3.01 -2.98
N PHE A 85 2.58 2.16 -1.97
CA PHE A 85 2.06 2.55 -0.67
C PHE A 85 3.24 2.79 0.26
N ASP A 86 3.24 3.91 0.97
CA ASP A 86 4.20 4.21 2.04
C ASP A 86 3.45 4.31 3.35
N VAL A 87 4.05 3.85 4.44
CA VAL A 87 3.54 3.98 5.82
C VAL A 87 4.66 4.58 6.66
N PHE A 88 4.35 5.65 7.39
CA PHE A 88 5.28 6.33 8.29
C PHE A 88 4.70 6.33 9.69
N ARG A 89 5.51 6.02 10.70
CA ARG A 89 5.15 6.18 12.11
C ARG A 89 5.85 7.39 12.70
N PHE A 90 5.10 8.16 13.48
CA PHE A 90 5.57 9.34 14.19
C PHE A 90 5.75 9.08 15.68
N GLU A 91 6.80 9.63 16.26
CA GLU A 91 6.96 9.82 17.71
C GLU A 91 7.42 11.26 17.96
N ASN A 92 6.86 11.93 18.96
CA ASN A 92 7.24 13.29 19.36
C ASN A 92 7.29 14.30 18.18
N GLY A 93 6.40 14.12 17.19
CA GLY A 93 6.31 15.00 16.02
C GLY A 93 7.34 14.73 14.91
N GLN A 94 8.17 13.68 15.04
CA GLN A 94 9.13 13.27 14.03
C GLN A 94 8.82 11.87 13.51
N ILE A 95 9.20 11.59 12.26
CA ILE A 95 9.13 10.26 11.67
C ILE A 95 10.26 9.40 12.25
N VAL A 96 9.89 8.25 12.79
CA VAL A 96 10.83 7.28 13.38
C VAL A 96 10.82 5.94 12.67
N GLU A 97 9.88 5.68 11.77
CA GLU A 97 9.80 4.38 11.10
C GLU A 97 9.08 4.51 9.76
N HIS A 98 9.52 3.70 8.78
CA HIS A 98 8.99 3.71 7.42
C HIS A 98 8.89 2.30 6.85
N TRP A 99 7.75 2.01 6.24
CA TRP A 99 7.51 0.85 5.38
C TRP A 99 7.03 1.33 4.01
N ASP A 100 7.38 0.59 2.97
CA ASP A 100 6.78 0.75 1.66
C ASP A 100 6.38 -0.59 1.06
N ASN A 101 5.53 -0.53 0.03
CA ASN A 101 5.27 -1.65 -0.86
C ASN A 101 5.10 -1.14 -2.30
N LEU A 102 6.00 -1.56 -3.18
CA LEU A 102 6.17 -1.02 -4.53
C LEU A 102 5.79 -2.07 -5.58
N GLN A 103 5.02 -1.65 -6.58
CA GLN A 103 4.69 -2.43 -7.76
C GLN A 103 5.04 -1.66 -9.03
N GLU A 104 5.47 -2.36 -10.08
CA GLU A 104 5.66 -1.73 -11.39
C GLU A 104 4.32 -1.19 -11.92
N LYS A 105 4.34 0.06 -12.38
CA LYS A 105 3.15 0.71 -12.91
C LYS A 105 2.81 0.14 -14.29
N PRO A 106 1.60 -0.41 -14.51
CA PRO A 106 1.19 -0.90 -15.82
C PRO A 106 1.08 0.26 -16.82
N THR A 107 1.32 -0.04 -18.09
CA THR A 107 1.16 0.93 -19.19
C THR A 107 -0.27 1.04 -19.69
N THR A 108 -1.14 0.11 -19.28
CA THR A 108 -2.56 0.05 -19.65
C THR A 108 -3.44 -0.01 -18.41
N ALA A 109 -4.69 0.41 -18.56
CA ALA A 109 -5.72 0.17 -17.57
C ALA A 109 -6.01 -1.33 -17.39
N ASN A 110 -6.68 -1.67 -16.28
CA ASN A 110 -7.16 -3.01 -15.99
C ASN A 110 -8.31 -3.40 -16.95
N PRO A 111 -8.86 -4.64 -16.85
CA PRO A 111 -9.95 -5.10 -17.71
C PRO A 111 -11.23 -4.23 -17.69
N SER A 112 -11.42 -3.44 -16.63
CA SER A 112 -12.54 -2.51 -16.47
C SER A 112 -12.24 -1.08 -16.94
N GLY A 113 -11.01 -0.77 -17.34
CA GLY A 113 -10.61 0.57 -17.76
C GLY A 113 -10.12 1.47 -16.61
N HIS A 114 -9.93 0.93 -15.41
CA HIS A 114 -9.36 1.62 -14.27
C HIS A 114 -7.83 1.55 -14.24
N THR A 115 -7.22 2.61 -13.71
CA THR A 115 -5.78 2.65 -13.42
C THR A 115 -5.54 2.24 -11.97
N MET A 116 -4.28 2.12 -11.56
CA MET A 116 -3.96 1.95 -10.13
C MET A 116 -4.18 3.24 -9.31
N LEU A 117 -4.50 4.39 -9.92
CA LEU A 117 -4.46 5.69 -9.24
C LEU A 117 -5.79 6.46 -9.23
N ASP A 118 -6.67 6.19 -10.18
CA ASP A 118 -7.98 6.85 -10.31
C ASP A 118 -8.93 6.48 -9.15
N GLY A 119 -10.09 7.13 -9.13
CA GLY A 119 -11.06 7.06 -8.05
C GLY A 119 -10.91 8.17 -7.00
N PRO A 120 -11.72 8.15 -5.93
CA PRO A 120 -11.73 9.20 -4.91
C PRO A 120 -10.41 9.29 -4.15
N THR A 121 -10.01 10.51 -3.77
CA THR A 121 -8.76 10.77 -3.04
C THR A 121 -8.95 11.34 -1.64
N GLN A 122 -10.17 11.78 -1.31
CA GLN A 122 -10.50 12.39 -0.03
C GLN A 122 -11.31 11.42 0.82
N ALA A 123 -10.92 11.28 2.09
CA ALA A 123 -11.67 10.49 3.05
C ALA A 123 -13.01 11.17 3.40
N ALA A 124 -14.04 10.36 3.58
CA ALA A 124 -15.34 10.72 4.13
C ALA A 124 -15.64 9.84 5.36
N ASP A 125 -16.75 10.07 6.05
CA ASP A 125 -17.21 9.22 7.17
C ASP A 125 -16.17 9.04 8.29
N ALA A 126 -15.51 10.13 8.72
CA ALA A 126 -14.47 10.11 9.75
C ALA A 126 -14.92 9.44 11.06
N ASP A 127 -16.20 9.57 11.41
CA ASP A 127 -16.85 8.95 12.57
C ASP A 127 -16.96 7.42 12.46
N LYS A 128 -16.82 6.84 11.26
CA LYS A 128 -16.92 5.40 11.00
C LYS A 128 -15.58 4.69 10.88
N THR A 129 -14.45 5.39 11.05
CA THR A 129 -13.09 4.86 10.86
C THR A 129 -12.90 3.47 11.49
N GLU A 130 -13.20 3.32 12.78
CA GLU A 130 -13.00 2.04 13.47
C GLU A 130 -13.96 0.94 13.00
N THR A 131 -15.20 1.30 12.64
CA THR A 131 -16.17 0.34 12.07
C THR A 131 -15.72 -0.14 10.69
N ASN A 132 -15.21 0.76 9.86
CA ASN A 132 -14.69 0.45 8.53
C ASN A 132 -13.43 -0.42 8.62
N LYS A 133 -12.51 -0.09 9.54
CA LYS A 133 -11.31 -0.91 9.82
C LYS A 133 -11.71 -2.33 10.24
N ALA A 134 -12.69 -2.48 11.12
CA ALA A 134 -13.19 -3.78 11.54
C ALA A 134 -13.83 -4.58 10.39
N LEU A 135 -14.64 -3.92 9.55
CA LEU A 135 -15.25 -4.53 8.36
C LEU A 135 -14.19 -5.08 7.41
N VAL A 136 -13.23 -4.23 7.01
CA VAL A 136 -12.19 -4.56 6.03
C VAL A 136 -11.22 -5.61 6.60
N LYS A 137 -10.82 -5.50 7.87
CA LYS A 137 -10.02 -6.53 8.54
C LYS A 137 -10.72 -7.89 8.51
N SER A 138 -12.03 -7.90 8.79
CA SER A 138 -12.81 -9.14 8.81
C SER A 138 -12.92 -9.75 7.42
N PHE A 139 -13.07 -8.92 6.38
CA PHE A 139 -13.03 -9.38 4.98
C PHE A 139 -11.69 -10.03 4.63
N VAL A 140 -10.56 -9.37 4.89
CA VAL A 140 -9.23 -9.92 4.58
C VAL A 140 -8.98 -11.21 5.35
N ASP A 141 -9.32 -11.25 6.64
CA ASP A 141 -9.16 -12.47 7.45
C ASP A 141 -10.08 -13.61 7.00
N ASP A 142 -11.38 -13.33 6.82
CA ASP A 142 -12.35 -14.35 6.42
C ASP A 142 -12.03 -14.91 5.04
N ILE A 143 -11.87 -14.04 4.05
CA ILE A 143 -11.84 -14.44 2.65
C ILE A 143 -10.42 -14.72 2.19
N LEU A 144 -9.50 -13.77 2.35
CA LEU A 144 -8.18 -13.86 1.75
C LEU A 144 -7.24 -14.79 2.53
N VAL A 145 -7.30 -14.75 3.87
CA VAL A 145 -6.46 -15.59 4.74
C VAL A 145 -7.08 -16.98 4.94
N ASN A 146 -8.38 -17.05 5.25
CA ASN A 146 -9.02 -18.31 5.67
C ASN A 146 -9.94 -18.95 4.63
N GLY A 147 -10.17 -18.33 3.46
CA GLY A 147 -10.97 -18.92 2.38
C GLY A 147 -12.44 -19.17 2.73
N ARG A 148 -13.01 -18.42 3.69
CA ARG A 148 -14.42 -18.52 4.15
C ARG A 148 -15.39 -17.88 3.16
N MET A 149 -15.43 -18.41 1.94
CA MET A 149 -16.19 -17.87 0.80
C MET A 149 -17.70 -17.75 1.08
N GLU A 150 -18.25 -18.52 2.01
CA GLU A 150 -19.64 -18.40 2.46
C GLU A 150 -19.98 -17.03 3.06
N LYS A 151 -18.99 -16.26 3.50
CA LYS A 151 -19.16 -14.91 4.06
C LYS A 151 -18.99 -13.80 3.02
N LEU A 152 -18.51 -14.12 1.82
CA LEU A 152 -18.07 -13.12 0.83
C LEU A 152 -19.16 -12.09 0.53
N THR A 153 -20.38 -12.55 0.23
CA THR A 153 -21.51 -11.67 -0.13
C THR A 153 -21.93 -10.73 1.00
N GLY A 154 -21.55 -11.03 2.25
CA GLY A 154 -21.80 -10.19 3.41
C GLY A 154 -20.94 -8.92 3.44
N TYR A 155 -19.88 -8.84 2.65
CA TYR A 155 -18.94 -7.70 2.64
C TYR A 155 -19.22 -6.66 1.56
N PHE A 156 -19.95 -7.05 0.51
CA PHE A 156 -20.16 -6.24 -0.69
C PHE A 156 -21.65 -5.94 -0.92
N ASN A 157 -21.93 -4.94 -1.75
CA ASN A 157 -23.28 -4.67 -2.22
C ASN A 157 -23.54 -5.41 -3.54
N GLY A 158 -23.88 -6.70 -3.45
CA GLY A 158 -24.03 -7.54 -4.63
C GLY A 158 -22.69 -7.72 -5.36
N ASP A 159 -22.71 -7.57 -6.68
CA ASP A 159 -21.50 -7.65 -7.53
C ASP A 159 -20.82 -6.29 -7.73
N SER A 160 -21.30 -5.23 -7.07
CA SER A 160 -20.79 -3.87 -7.29
C SER A 160 -19.62 -3.55 -6.38
N TYR A 161 -18.41 -3.61 -6.92
CA TYR A 161 -17.24 -2.92 -6.38
C TYR A 161 -16.24 -2.61 -7.51
N SER A 162 -15.57 -1.46 -7.44
CA SER A 162 -14.57 -1.04 -8.43
C SER A 162 -13.19 -1.59 -8.07
N GLN A 163 -12.49 -2.11 -9.07
CA GLN A 163 -11.18 -2.73 -8.91
C GLN A 163 -10.11 -1.92 -9.63
N HIS A 164 -8.97 -1.73 -8.98
CA HIS A 164 -7.82 -1.01 -9.55
C HIS A 164 -6.57 -1.89 -9.68
N ASN A 165 -6.60 -3.14 -9.20
CA ASN A 165 -5.57 -4.12 -9.50
C ASN A 165 -5.44 -4.25 -11.04
N PRO A 166 -4.22 -4.17 -11.61
CA PRO A 166 -4.02 -4.17 -13.06
C PRO A 166 -4.53 -5.42 -13.80
N GLN A 167 -4.70 -6.53 -13.09
CA GLN A 167 -5.04 -7.84 -13.66
C GLN A 167 -6.47 -8.29 -13.35
N ILE A 168 -7.23 -7.51 -12.58
CA ILE A 168 -8.56 -7.90 -12.08
C ILE A 168 -9.56 -6.83 -12.51
N GLY A 169 -10.68 -7.27 -13.11
CA GLY A 169 -11.80 -6.38 -13.44
C GLY A 169 -12.73 -6.15 -12.26
N ASP A 170 -13.70 -5.26 -12.45
CA ASP A 170 -14.68 -4.92 -11.42
C ASP A 170 -15.55 -6.11 -11.00
N GLY A 171 -16.12 -5.96 -9.82
CA GLY A 171 -17.08 -6.89 -9.26
C GLY A 171 -16.47 -8.18 -8.75
N LEU A 172 -17.24 -8.88 -7.93
CA LEU A 172 -16.87 -10.19 -7.40
C LEU A 172 -16.72 -11.21 -8.55
N SER A 173 -17.51 -11.02 -9.61
CA SER A 173 -17.35 -11.74 -10.88
C SER A 173 -15.97 -11.53 -11.50
N GLY A 174 -15.46 -10.30 -11.54
CA GLY A 174 -14.11 -9.98 -12.02
C GLY A 174 -13.00 -10.64 -11.17
N LEU A 175 -13.15 -10.59 -9.84
CA LEU A 175 -12.25 -11.31 -8.92
C LEU A 175 -12.28 -12.82 -9.15
N GLY A 176 -13.47 -13.41 -9.26
CA GLY A 176 -13.64 -14.84 -9.50
C GLY A 176 -13.01 -15.30 -10.81
N ALA A 177 -13.21 -14.53 -11.89
CA ALA A 177 -12.62 -14.81 -13.20
C ALA A 177 -11.08 -14.74 -13.16
N ALA A 178 -10.52 -13.76 -12.44
CA ALA A 178 -9.07 -13.63 -12.27
C ALA A 178 -8.47 -14.80 -11.48
N LEU A 179 -9.10 -15.20 -10.37
CA LEU A 179 -8.70 -16.37 -9.56
C LEU A 179 -8.76 -17.66 -10.37
N GLU A 180 -9.82 -17.87 -11.15
CA GLU A 180 -9.94 -19.04 -12.03
C GLU A 180 -8.84 -19.06 -13.10
N ALA A 181 -8.55 -17.91 -13.72
CA ALA A 181 -7.50 -17.78 -14.73
C ALA A 181 -6.10 -18.03 -14.15
N MET A 182 -5.82 -17.55 -12.93
CA MET A 182 -4.58 -17.83 -12.21
C MET A 182 -4.46 -19.32 -11.88
N ALA A 183 -5.53 -19.94 -11.37
CA ALA A 183 -5.57 -21.36 -11.03
C ALA A 183 -5.28 -22.26 -12.25
N LYS A 184 -5.85 -21.93 -13.42
CA LYS A 184 -5.56 -22.62 -14.70
C LYS A 184 -4.09 -22.56 -15.12
N LYS A 185 -3.36 -21.53 -14.68
CA LYS A 185 -1.92 -21.35 -14.91
C LYS A 185 -1.06 -21.91 -13.78
N GLY A 186 -1.66 -22.54 -12.76
CA GLY A 186 -0.96 -23.02 -11.57
C GLY A 186 -0.43 -21.90 -10.66
N ILE A 187 -0.94 -20.67 -10.83
CA ILE A 187 -0.57 -19.53 -9.98
C ILE A 187 -1.50 -19.50 -8.79
N THR A 188 -0.93 -19.55 -7.59
CA THR A 188 -1.67 -19.45 -6.33
C THR A 188 -1.39 -18.10 -5.67
N MET A 189 -2.45 -17.46 -5.19
CA MET A 189 -2.37 -16.29 -4.31
C MET A 189 -2.86 -16.74 -2.94
N LYS A 190 -1.99 -16.64 -1.94
CA LYS A 190 -2.27 -17.06 -0.57
C LYS A 190 -1.87 -15.96 0.39
N TYR A 191 -2.75 -15.60 1.29
CA TYR A 191 -2.47 -14.72 2.42
C TYR A 191 -2.26 -15.58 3.66
N ASP A 192 -1.27 -15.22 4.47
CA ASP A 192 -0.89 -15.97 5.67
C ASP A 192 -1.16 -15.15 6.94
N LYS A 193 -0.83 -13.86 6.97
CA LYS A 193 -0.94 -13.03 8.17
C LYS A 193 -1.18 -11.56 7.86
N ILE A 194 -2.06 -10.93 8.62
CA ILE A 194 -2.24 -9.47 8.67
C ILE A 194 -1.26 -8.89 9.70
N HIS A 195 -0.49 -7.89 9.28
CA HIS A 195 0.47 -7.16 10.14
C HIS A 195 -0.05 -5.81 10.59
N LYS A 196 -0.76 -5.06 9.73
CA LYS A 196 -1.33 -3.74 10.08
C LYS A 196 -2.71 -3.55 9.43
N VAL A 197 -3.56 -2.80 10.13
CA VAL A 197 -4.85 -2.30 9.61
C VAL A 197 -4.93 -0.82 9.98
N LEU A 198 -4.79 0.05 8.98
CA LEU A 198 -4.74 1.50 9.13
C LEU A 198 -5.93 2.12 8.41
N GLY A 199 -6.57 3.14 8.96
CA GLY A 199 -7.71 3.77 8.30
C GLY A 199 -7.95 5.23 8.68
N GLU A 200 -8.48 5.99 7.72
CA GLU A 200 -9.02 7.33 7.90
C GLU A 200 -10.40 7.40 7.24
N GLY A 201 -11.44 7.51 8.05
CA GLY A 201 -12.81 7.54 7.58
C GLY A 201 -13.19 6.29 6.81
N ASN A 202 -13.50 6.44 5.53
CA ASN A 202 -13.92 5.37 4.64
C ASN A 202 -12.77 4.67 3.89
N PHE A 203 -11.51 5.07 4.07
CA PHE A 203 -10.36 4.38 3.50
C PHE A 203 -9.65 3.52 4.55
N VAL A 204 -9.36 2.27 4.19
CA VAL A 204 -8.66 1.32 5.07
C VAL A 204 -7.58 0.57 4.29
N LEU A 205 -6.33 0.72 4.72
CA LEU A 205 -5.18 -0.05 4.25
C LEU A 205 -4.95 -1.27 5.13
N VAL A 206 -4.84 -2.44 4.53
CA VAL A 206 -4.44 -3.68 5.19
C VAL A 206 -3.08 -4.11 4.66
N VAL A 207 -2.14 -4.32 5.58
CA VAL A 207 -0.79 -4.79 5.27
C VAL A 207 -0.69 -6.25 5.67
N SER A 208 -0.43 -7.13 4.71
CA SER A 208 -0.41 -8.57 4.90
C SER A 208 0.80 -9.23 4.24
N GLU A 209 1.13 -10.43 4.71
CA GLU A 209 2.12 -11.31 4.08
C GLU A 209 1.48 -12.59 3.56
N GLY A 210 2.13 -13.22 2.59
CA GLY A 210 1.81 -14.56 2.15
C GLY A 210 2.68 -15.02 1.00
N THR A 211 2.09 -15.72 0.03
CA THR A 211 2.79 -16.19 -1.17
C THR A 211 2.01 -15.94 -2.45
N PHE A 212 2.70 -15.50 -3.50
CA PHE A 212 2.16 -15.37 -4.85
C PHE A 212 3.02 -16.19 -5.83
N GLY A 213 2.40 -17.15 -6.52
CA GLY A 213 3.12 -18.08 -7.41
C GLY A 213 4.23 -18.85 -6.70
N GLY A 214 4.04 -19.18 -5.41
CA GLY A 214 5.02 -19.86 -4.57
C GLY A 214 6.15 -18.99 -4.02
N LYS A 215 6.14 -17.67 -4.27
CA LYS A 215 7.16 -16.75 -3.76
C LYS A 215 6.64 -15.95 -2.56
N PRO A 216 7.43 -15.77 -1.48
CA PRO A 216 7.09 -14.87 -0.38
C PRO A 216 6.73 -13.48 -0.91
N THR A 217 5.59 -12.95 -0.48
CA THR A 217 4.99 -11.74 -1.06
C THR A 217 4.34 -10.89 0.02
N SER A 218 4.47 -9.58 -0.13
CA SER A 218 3.82 -8.54 0.66
C SER A 218 2.65 -7.95 -0.12
N PHE A 219 1.49 -7.89 0.54
CA PHE A 219 0.24 -7.37 -0.01
C PHE A 219 -0.16 -6.13 0.78
N TYR A 220 -0.35 -5.03 0.08
CA TYR A 220 -0.88 -3.79 0.64
C TYR A 220 -2.19 -3.49 -0.07
N ASP A 221 -3.30 -3.73 0.61
CA ASP A 221 -4.65 -3.65 0.06
C ASP A 221 -5.37 -2.44 0.65
N LEU A 222 -5.62 -1.41 -0.17
CA LEU A 222 -6.41 -0.24 0.21
C LEU A 222 -7.85 -0.43 -0.25
N PHE A 223 -8.78 -0.32 0.69
CA PHE A 223 -10.21 -0.42 0.42
C PHE A 223 -10.92 0.91 0.70
N ARG A 224 -11.93 1.23 -0.11
CA ARG A 224 -12.94 2.23 0.24
C ARG A 224 -14.24 1.54 0.65
N VAL A 225 -14.82 2.01 1.76
CA VAL A 225 -16.13 1.58 2.26
C VAL A 225 -17.19 2.61 1.86
N GLU A 226 -18.35 2.12 1.46
CA GLU A 226 -19.52 2.93 1.17
C GLU A 226 -20.77 2.24 1.70
N SER A 227 -21.61 2.96 2.43
CA SER A 227 -22.85 2.42 3.00
C SER A 227 -22.66 1.10 3.79
N GLY A 228 -21.53 0.97 4.50
CA GLY A 228 -21.20 -0.23 5.29
C GLY A 228 -20.80 -1.45 4.46
N ARG A 229 -20.43 -1.26 3.19
CA ARG A 229 -19.95 -2.30 2.26
C ARG A 229 -18.64 -1.88 1.63
N ILE A 230 -17.79 -2.86 1.27
CA ILE A 230 -16.60 -2.59 0.46
C ILE A 230 -17.06 -2.22 -0.94
N ALA A 231 -16.57 -1.09 -1.44
CA ALA A 231 -17.02 -0.50 -2.71
C ALA A 231 -15.88 -0.31 -3.72
N GLU A 232 -14.63 -0.25 -3.27
CA GLU A 232 -13.49 0.04 -4.16
C GLU A 232 -12.19 -0.53 -3.57
N HIS A 233 -11.28 -0.96 -4.43
CA HIS A 233 -10.03 -1.62 -4.03
C HIS A 233 -8.84 -1.23 -4.91
N TRP A 234 -7.71 -0.90 -4.27
CA TRP A 234 -6.40 -0.71 -4.88
C TRP A 234 -5.38 -1.58 -4.14
N ASP A 235 -4.38 -2.09 -4.83
CA ASP A 235 -3.33 -2.87 -4.19
C ASP A 235 -1.93 -2.63 -4.73
N THR A 236 -0.94 -3.08 -3.96
CA THR A 236 0.37 -3.45 -4.49
C THR A 236 0.75 -4.86 -4.05
N ILE A 237 1.32 -5.62 -4.97
CA ILE A 237 1.81 -6.99 -4.77
C ILE A 237 3.32 -6.99 -5.00
N GLU A 238 4.10 -7.11 -3.93
CA GLU A 238 5.56 -7.06 -3.99
C GLU A 238 6.17 -8.37 -3.53
N THR A 239 6.95 -9.02 -4.40
CA THR A 239 7.73 -10.20 -4.01
C THR A 239 8.81 -9.80 -3.01
N ILE A 240 8.87 -10.48 -1.87
CA ILE A 240 9.90 -10.27 -0.86
C ILE A 240 11.18 -10.97 -1.33
N PRO A 241 12.29 -10.24 -1.55
CA PRO A 241 13.55 -10.82 -2.01
C PRO A 241 14.16 -11.74 -0.97
N ALA A 242 15.12 -12.58 -1.37
CA ALA A 242 15.81 -13.44 -0.42
C ALA A 242 16.58 -12.61 0.61
N LYS A 243 16.69 -13.10 1.85
CA LYS A 243 17.32 -12.37 2.96
C LYS A 243 18.76 -11.91 2.66
N ALA A 244 19.49 -12.63 1.81
CA ALA A 244 20.84 -12.27 1.40
C ALA A 244 20.91 -10.97 0.55
N GLU A 245 19.79 -10.53 -0.03
CA GLU A 245 19.70 -9.33 -0.84
C GLU A 245 19.31 -8.09 -0.01
N TRP A 246 18.87 -8.29 1.24
CA TRP A 246 18.36 -7.21 2.09
C TRP A 246 19.49 -6.26 2.49
N LYS A 247 19.18 -4.96 2.47
CA LYS A 247 20.11 -3.90 2.89
C LYS A 247 19.97 -3.50 4.36
N ASN A 248 18.95 -4.01 5.05
CA ASN A 248 18.72 -3.86 6.48
C ASN A 248 18.24 -5.20 7.10
N ASN A 249 18.14 -5.25 8.43
CA ASN A 249 17.72 -6.43 9.18
C ASN A 249 16.31 -6.30 9.79
N ASN A 250 15.57 -5.25 9.47
CA ASN A 250 14.29 -4.90 10.11
C ASN A 250 13.12 -5.72 9.57
N GLY A 251 13.28 -6.32 8.38
CA GLY A 251 12.23 -7.09 7.72
C GLY A 251 11.21 -6.21 6.99
N LYS A 252 10.25 -6.83 6.30
CA LYS A 252 9.28 -6.14 5.44
C LYS A 252 8.09 -5.52 6.21
N PHE A 253 7.87 -5.91 7.47
CA PHE A 253 6.65 -5.62 8.24
C PHE A 253 6.91 -5.08 9.65
#